data_AF-A0A9D6CLH4-F1
#
_entry.id   AF-A0A9D6CLH4-F1
#
_cell.length_a   1.000
_cell.length_b   1.000
_cell.length_c   1.000
_cell.angle_alpha   90.00
_cell.angle_beta   90.00
_cell.angle_gamma   90.00
#
_symmetry.space_group_name_H-M   'P 1'
#
loop_
_entity.id
_entity.type
_entity.pdbx_description
1 polymer ?
#
loop_
_entity_poly.entity_id
_entity_poly.type
_entity_poly.pdbx_seq_one_letter_code
_entity_poly.pdbx_strand_id
1 'polypeptide(L)'
;MLRKVSVFLACFGLLSAVAPASQDGDLPRLREIAKVLEKTAADFSDHFDHELDKSFLDDTPLKGKLDERAEKLRRALDDVRDKLKGGNLAGAGKKLDRALQLANDIHLVMKERRFSHRLENEWAEIVDNLNVLADYYGMRPLL
;
A
#
# COMPACT_ATOMS: atom_id res chain seq x y z
N MET A 1 49.54 -23.77 -34.09
CA MET A 1 48.15 -24.04 -33.66
C MET A 1 47.67 -22.89 -32.79
N LEU A 2 46.51 -22.32 -33.12
CA LEU A 2 45.85 -21.20 -32.44
C LEU A 2 45.49 -21.50 -30.98
N ARG A 3 45.57 -20.48 -30.10
CA ARG A 3 44.38 -19.84 -29.49
C ARG A 3 44.76 -18.60 -28.66
N LYS A 4 44.20 -17.45 -29.04
CA LYS A 4 44.03 -16.24 -28.23
C LYS A 4 42.93 -16.51 -27.20
N VAL A 5 43.05 -16.00 -25.96
CA VAL A 5 41.94 -15.37 -25.23
C VAL A 5 42.51 -14.33 -24.26
N SER A 6 42.21 -13.06 -24.51
CA SER A 6 42.28 -11.98 -23.51
C SER A 6 41.06 -12.10 -22.60
N VAL A 7 41.22 -12.01 -21.28
CA VAL A 7 40.09 -11.78 -20.37
C VAL A 7 40.37 -10.51 -19.57
N PHE A 8 39.44 -9.58 -19.74
CA PHE A 8 39.34 -8.27 -19.12
C PHE A 8 39.36 -8.37 -17.59
N LEU A 9 40.21 -7.55 -16.97
CA LEU A 9 40.11 -7.23 -15.55
C LEU A 9 38.85 -6.37 -15.36
N ALA A 10 37.80 -6.96 -14.79
CA ALA A 10 36.58 -6.24 -14.46
C ALA A 10 36.86 -5.27 -13.30
N CYS A 11 36.59 -3.99 -13.55
CA CYS A 11 36.56 -2.95 -12.53
C CYS A 11 35.64 -3.37 -11.37
N PHE A 12 36.22 -3.52 -10.18
CA PHE A 12 35.49 -3.58 -8.93
C PHE A 12 34.76 -2.25 -8.74
N GLY A 13 33.48 -2.21 -9.12
CA GLY A 13 32.58 -1.15 -8.71
C GLY A 13 32.41 -1.20 -7.21
N LEU A 14 32.80 -0.12 -6.53
CA LEU A 14 32.50 0.12 -5.13
C LEU A 14 30.99 0.00 -4.91
N LEU A 15 30.58 -1.10 -4.31
CA LEU A 15 29.26 -1.26 -3.73
C LEU A 15 29.23 -0.36 -2.48
N SER A 16 28.66 0.84 -2.59
CA SER A 16 28.35 1.64 -1.42
C SER A 16 27.33 0.87 -0.58
N ALA A 17 27.82 0.20 0.47
CA ALA A 17 26.98 -0.39 1.49
C ALA A 17 26.29 0.76 2.24
N VAL A 18 25.09 1.13 1.80
CA VAL A 18 24.09 1.70 2.71
C VAL A 18 23.89 0.62 3.77
N ALA A 19 24.37 0.89 4.99
CA ALA A 19 24.08 0.05 6.13
C ALA A 19 22.55 0.00 6.29
N PRO A 20 21.92 -1.20 6.37
CA PRO A 20 20.51 -1.25 6.67
C PRO A 20 20.32 -0.66 8.07
N ALA A 21 19.45 0.36 8.17
CA ALA A 21 18.91 0.77 9.44
C ALA A 21 18.44 -0.49 10.18
N SER A 22 18.82 -0.63 11.45
CA SER A 22 18.57 -1.81 12.28
C SER A 22 17.09 -2.21 12.25
N GLN A 23 16.75 -3.22 11.45
CA GLN A 23 15.38 -3.68 11.16
C GLN A 23 14.59 -4.09 12.43
N ASP A 24 15.28 -4.40 13.52
CA ASP A 24 14.66 -4.84 14.78
C ASP A 24 13.88 -3.71 15.49
N GLY A 25 14.17 -2.44 15.20
CA GLY A 25 13.49 -1.27 15.78
C GLY A 25 12.20 -0.85 15.06
N ASP A 26 11.97 -1.33 13.84
CA ASP A 26 10.87 -0.84 13.00
C ASP A 26 9.55 -1.55 13.27
N LEU A 27 9.57 -2.78 13.75
CA LEU A 27 8.35 -3.60 13.92
C LEU A 27 7.28 -2.94 14.81
N PRO A 28 7.60 -2.33 15.97
CA PRO A 28 6.61 -1.59 16.76
C PRO A 28 5.97 -0.42 15.98
N ARG A 29 6.77 0.32 15.21
CA ARG A 29 6.30 1.44 14.38
C ARG A 29 5.40 0.94 13.25
N LEU A 30 5.80 -0.11 12.54
CA LEU A 30 5.01 -0.71 11.47
C LEU A 30 3.67 -1.26 11.97
N ARG A 31 3.66 -1.85 13.17
CA ARG A 31 2.41 -2.31 13.81
C ARG A 31 1.46 -1.16 14.11
N GLU A 32 1.97 -0.05 14.60
CA GLU A 32 1.12 1.12 14.89
C GLU A 32 0.57 1.72 13.59
N ILE A 33 1.42 1.89 12.57
CA ILE A 33 0.98 2.34 11.23
C ILE A 33 -0.10 1.42 10.67
N ALA A 34 0.12 0.10 10.69
CA ALA A 34 -0.84 -0.85 10.14
C ALA A 34 -2.16 -0.89 10.93
N LYS A 35 -2.12 -0.64 12.23
CA LYS A 35 -3.31 -0.54 13.08
C LYS A 35 -4.11 0.73 12.76
N VAL A 36 -3.45 1.88 12.64
CA VAL A 36 -4.11 3.13 12.22
C VAL A 36 -4.69 2.96 10.83
N LEU A 37 -3.90 2.46 9.89
CA LEU A 37 -4.30 2.24 8.50
C LEU A 37 -5.50 1.30 8.35
N GLU A 38 -5.54 0.19 9.08
CA GLU A 38 -6.70 -0.72 9.04
C GLU A 38 -7.97 -0.06 9.58
N LYS A 39 -7.86 0.65 10.71
CA LYS A 39 -9.00 1.40 11.28
C LYS A 39 -9.49 2.46 10.31
N THR A 40 -8.61 3.28 9.77
CA THR A 40 -8.97 4.36 8.82
C THR A 40 -9.55 3.79 7.54
N ALA A 41 -9.06 2.64 7.05
CA ALA A 41 -9.65 1.95 5.90
C ALA A 41 -11.04 1.38 6.17
N ALA A 42 -11.33 0.94 7.40
CA ALA A 42 -12.67 0.53 7.79
C ALA A 42 -13.63 1.73 7.80
N ASP A 43 -13.23 2.82 8.48
CA ASP A 43 -14.02 4.06 8.53
C ASP A 43 -14.26 4.62 7.10
N PHE A 44 -13.23 4.63 6.26
CA PHE A 44 -13.32 5.03 4.86
C PHE A 44 -14.29 4.15 4.07
N SER A 45 -14.21 2.82 4.21
CA SER A 45 -15.08 1.90 3.47
C SER A 45 -16.55 2.16 3.75
N ASP A 46 -16.91 2.39 5.02
CA ASP A 46 -18.29 2.66 5.43
C ASP A 46 -18.77 4.03 4.93
N HIS A 47 -17.94 5.07 5.00
CA HIS A 47 -18.33 6.38 4.47
C HIS A 47 -18.34 6.42 2.94
N PHE A 48 -17.46 5.66 2.28
CA PHE A 48 -17.39 5.62 0.83
C PHE A 48 -18.65 5.02 0.23
N ASP A 49 -19.14 3.91 0.79
CA ASP A 49 -20.42 3.31 0.39
C ASP A 49 -21.57 4.32 0.51
N HIS A 50 -21.68 5.00 1.66
CA HIS A 50 -22.72 6.01 1.91
C HIS A 50 -22.62 7.25 1.01
N GLU A 51 -21.41 7.67 0.64
CA GLU A 51 -21.22 8.77 -0.31
C GLU A 51 -21.53 8.33 -1.75
N LEU A 52 -21.28 7.07 -2.09
CA LEU A 52 -21.67 6.49 -3.37
C LEU A 52 -23.19 6.35 -3.49
N ASP A 53 -23.89 5.92 -2.44
CA ASP A 53 -25.37 5.88 -2.33
C ASP A 53 -26.01 7.25 -2.60
N LYS A 54 -25.31 8.34 -2.28
CA LYS A 54 -25.80 9.72 -2.47
C LYS A 54 -25.39 10.36 -3.79
N SER A 55 -24.61 9.64 -4.59
CA SER A 55 -24.05 10.15 -5.83
C SER A 55 -24.86 9.68 -7.04
N PHE A 56 -24.50 10.16 -8.23
CA PHE A 56 -25.05 9.64 -9.48
C PHE A 56 -24.62 8.20 -9.80
N LEU A 57 -23.74 7.60 -8.99
CA LEU A 57 -23.35 6.21 -9.11
C LEU A 57 -24.29 5.26 -8.37
N ASP A 58 -25.25 5.78 -7.62
CA ASP A 58 -26.25 4.97 -6.94
C ASP A 58 -26.97 4.02 -7.93
N ASP A 59 -27.22 2.79 -7.47
CA ASP A 59 -27.76 1.67 -8.27
C ASP A 59 -27.00 1.32 -9.57
N THR A 60 -25.76 1.81 -9.75
CA THR A 60 -24.95 1.47 -10.93
C THR A 60 -24.05 0.25 -10.69
N PRO A 61 -23.73 -0.53 -11.74
CA PRO A 61 -22.69 -1.56 -11.65
C PRO A 61 -21.30 -1.01 -11.29
N LEU A 62 -21.07 0.29 -11.50
CA LEU A 62 -19.83 0.94 -11.12
C LEU A 62 -19.75 1.08 -9.59
N LYS A 63 -20.81 1.52 -8.91
CA LYS A 63 -20.87 1.55 -7.44
C LYS A 63 -20.52 0.20 -6.84
N GLY A 64 -21.20 -0.87 -7.26
CA GLY A 64 -20.94 -2.21 -6.71
C GLY A 64 -19.49 -2.68 -6.89
N LYS A 65 -18.83 -2.30 -7.99
CA LYS A 65 -17.39 -2.57 -8.19
C LYS A 65 -16.51 -1.75 -7.27
N LEU A 66 -16.89 -0.52 -6.94
CA LEU A 66 -16.13 0.35 -6.04
C LEU A 66 -16.27 -0.08 -4.59
N ASP A 67 -17.47 -0.45 -4.15
CA ASP A 67 -17.73 -0.99 -2.81
C ASP A 67 -16.95 -2.29 -2.61
N GLU A 68 -17.01 -3.21 -3.58
CA GLU A 68 -16.26 -4.46 -3.53
C GLU A 68 -14.74 -4.22 -3.44
N ARG A 69 -14.25 -3.17 -4.10
CA ARG A 69 -12.82 -2.79 -4.06
C ARG A 69 -12.43 -2.20 -2.71
N ALA A 70 -13.25 -1.31 -2.14
CA ALA A 70 -13.02 -0.74 -0.82
C ALA A 70 -13.01 -1.82 0.27
N GLU A 71 -13.97 -2.75 0.20
CA GLU A 71 -14.05 -3.88 1.13
C GLU A 71 -12.85 -4.84 0.97
N LYS A 72 -12.40 -5.11 -0.27
CA LYS A 72 -11.18 -5.89 -0.51
C LYS A 72 -9.94 -5.19 0.00
N LEU A 73 -9.85 -3.86 -0.14
CA LEU A 73 -8.74 -3.07 0.38
C LEU A 73 -8.69 -3.18 1.91
N ARG A 74 -9.81 -2.94 2.58
CA ARG A 74 -9.95 -3.08 4.04
C ARG A 74 -9.47 -4.44 4.52
N ARG A 75 -9.93 -5.53 3.88
CA ARG A 75 -9.49 -6.90 4.22
C ARG A 75 -8.00 -7.13 3.95
N ALA A 76 -7.44 -6.57 2.89
CA ALA A 76 -6.01 -6.68 2.61
C ALA A 76 -5.17 -5.95 3.69
N LEU A 77 -5.64 -4.83 4.19
CA LEU A 77 -4.99 -4.07 5.26
C LEU A 77 -5.12 -4.76 6.63
N ASP A 78 -6.25 -5.39 6.91
CA ASP A 78 -6.46 -6.30 8.05
C ASP A 78 -5.44 -7.45 8.03
N ASP A 79 -5.25 -8.08 6.87
CA ASP A 79 -4.22 -9.10 6.65
C ASP A 79 -2.79 -8.56 6.92
N VAL A 80 -2.47 -7.34 6.44
CA VAL A 80 -1.16 -6.70 6.71
C VAL A 80 -0.95 -6.51 8.21
N ARG A 81 -1.93 -5.93 8.90
CA ARG A 81 -1.92 -5.69 10.35
C ARG A 81 -1.68 -7.00 11.10
N ASP A 82 -2.40 -8.06 10.74
CA ASP A 82 -2.29 -9.37 11.41
C ASP A 82 -0.92 -10.00 11.21
N LYS A 83 -0.34 -9.90 10.01
CA LYS A 83 1.03 -10.38 9.75
C LYS A 83 2.06 -9.60 10.57
N LEU A 84 1.95 -8.27 10.64
CA LEU A 84 2.84 -7.43 11.45
C LEU A 84 2.67 -7.69 12.95
N LYS A 85 1.43 -7.87 13.43
CA LYS A 85 1.16 -8.28 14.81
C LYS A 85 1.87 -9.59 15.15
N GLY A 86 1.79 -10.58 14.27
CA GLY A 86 2.50 -11.86 14.39
C GLY A 86 4.01 -11.82 14.12
N GLY A 87 4.58 -10.65 13.81
CA GLY A 87 6.02 -10.50 13.48
C GLY A 87 6.41 -11.08 12.11
N ASN A 88 5.45 -11.43 11.26
CA ASN A 88 5.70 -11.97 9.93
C ASN A 88 5.87 -10.86 8.89
N LEU A 89 7.06 -10.24 8.87
CA LEU A 89 7.39 -9.14 7.96
C LEU A 89 7.25 -9.52 6.48
N ALA A 90 7.75 -10.70 6.09
CA ALA A 90 7.68 -11.15 4.70
C ALA A 90 6.23 -11.41 4.23
N GLY A 91 5.40 -11.96 5.12
CA GLY A 91 3.97 -12.15 4.88
C GLY A 91 3.23 -10.83 4.74
N ALA A 92 3.54 -9.85 5.58
CA ALA A 92 2.96 -8.51 5.50
C ALA A 92 3.28 -7.82 4.16
N GLY A 93 4.52 -7.91 3.67
CA GLY A 93 4.89 -7.36 2.36
C GLY A 93 4.08 -7.93 1.19
N LYS A 94 3.83 -9.24 1.16
CA LYS A 94 2.97 -9.86 0.12
C LYS A 94 1.53 -9.35 0.15
N LYS A 95 1.02 -9.06 1.34
CA LYS A 95 -0.34 -8.53 1.53
C LYS A 95 -0.42 -7.05 1.18
N LEU A 96 0.64 -6.30 1.48
CA LEU A 96 0.77 -4.89 1.13
C LEU A 96 0.77 -4.68 -0.38
N ASP A 97 1.48 -5.50 -1.15
CA ASP A 97 1.45 -5.41 -2.62
C ASP A 97 0.01 -5.51 -3.18
N ARG A 98 -0.79 -6.43 -2.62
CA ARG A 98 -2.20 -6.55 -2.98
C ARG A 98 -3.01 -5.33 -2.56
N ALA A 99 -2.76 -4.78 -1.37
CA ALA A 99 -3.42 -3.58 -0.89
C ALA A 99 -3.10 -2.37 -1.78
N LEU A 100 -1.85 -2.18 -2.20
CA LEU A 100 -1.44 -1.09 -3.10
C LEU A 100 -2.14 -1.17 -4.46
N GLN A 101 -2.30 -2.37 -5.03
CA GLN A 101 -3.06 -2.56 -6.28
C GLN A 101 -4.52 -2.13 -6.14
N LEU A 102 -5.18 -2.54 -5.05
CA LEU A 102 -6.57 -2.17 -4.77
C LEU A 102 -6.72 -0.68 -4.49
N ALA A 103 -5.79 -0.11 -3.73
CA ALA A 103 -5.77 1.31 -3.40
C ALA A 103 -5.58 2.18 -4.64
N ASN A 104 -4.73 1.77 -5.60
CA ASN A 104 -4.53 2.51 -6.84
C ASN A 104 -5.83 2.67 -7.66
N ASP A 105 -6.67 1.63 -7.70
CA ASP A 105 -7.94 1.70 -8.42
C ASP A 105 -8.93 2.67 -7.75
N ILE A 106 -8.95 2.72 -6.41
CA ILE A 106 -9.76 3.69 -5.64
C ILE A 106 -9.17 5.10 -5.75
N HIS A 107 -7.84 5.22 -5.78
CA HIS A 107 -7.13 6.49 -5.87
C HIS A 107 -7.53 7.31 -7.09
N LEU A 108 -7.68 6.64 -8.24
CA LEU A 108 -8.14 7.28 -9.47
C LEU A 108 -9.54 7.89 -9.30
N VAL A 109 -10.46 7.17 -8.65
CA VAL A 109 -11.82 7.66 -8.39
C VAL A 109 -11.82 8.86 -7.44
N MET A 110 -11.01 8.79 -6.38
CA MET A 110 -10.83 9.89 -5.42
C MET A 110 -10.18 11.14 -6.05
N LYS A 111 -9.40 10.99 -7.13
CA LYS A 111 -8.82 12.11 -7.88
C LYS A 111 -9.78 12.72 -8.89
N GLU A 112 -10.61 11.90 -9.52
CA GLU A 112 -11.55 12.34 -10.56
C GLU A 112 -12.81 13.00 -10.00
N ARG A 113 -13.15 12.72 -8.74
CA ARG A 113 -14.41 13.12 -8.12
C ARG A 113 -14.16 13.81 -6.80
N ARG A 114 -14.99 14.81 -6.52
CA ARG A 114 -15.01 15.47 -5.21
C ARG A 114 -15.96 14.70 -4.32
N PHE A 115 -15.47 14.36 -3.14
CA PHE A 115 -16.25 13.71 -2.09
C PHE A 115 -16.41 14.67 -0.92
N SER A 116 -17.04 14.23 0.17
CA SER A 116 -17.03 15.02 1.39
C SER A 116 -15.60 15.20 1.91
N HIS A 117 -15.34 16.34 2.55
CA HIS A 117 -14.03 16.67 3.10
C HIS A 117 -13.52 15.59 4.08
N ARG A 118 -14.45 14.96 4.81
CA ARG A 118 -14.14 13.85 5.71
C ARG A 118 -13.55 12.66 4.94
N LEU A 119 -14.22 12.22 3.88
CA LEU A 119 -13.80 11.07 3.08
C LEU A 119 -12.45 11.33 2.37
N GLU A 120 -12.27 12.56 1.88
CA GLU A 120 -11.00 12.99 1.27
C GLU A 120 -9.84 12.95 2.29
N ASN A 121 -10.08 13.37 3.54
CA ASN A 121 -9.08 13.31 4.60
C ASN A 121 -8.75 11.87 5.02
N GLU A 122 -9.77 11.02 5.19
CA GLU A 122 -9.58 9.60 5.49
C GLU A 122 -8.77 8.90 4.39
N TRP A 123 -9.05 9.23 3.13
CA TRP A 123 -8.29 8.72 1.99
C TRP A 123 -6.84 9.22 1.95
N ALA A 124 -6.61 10.50 2.24
CA ALA A 124 -5.26 11.06 2.32
C ALA A 124 -4.42 10.34 3.39
N GLU A 125 -5.01 10.09 4.57
CA GLU A 125 -4.35 9.35 5.65
C GLU A 125 -4.04 7.89 5.26
N ILE A 126 -4.94 7.24 4.51
CA ILE A 126 -4.68 5.90 3.94
C ILE A 126 -3.49 5.94 2.98
N VAL A 127 -3.45 6.91 2.07
CA VAL A 127 -2.36 7.07 1.09
C VAL A 127 -1.02 7.31 1.79
N ASP A 128 -0.98 8.22 2.76
CA ASP A 128 0.25 8.54 3.50
C ASP A 128 0.80 7.31 4.22
N ASN A 129 -0.04 6.58 4.96
CA ASN A 129 0.38 5.38 5.67
C ASN A 129 0.77 4.24 4.73
N LEU A 130 0.05 4.05 3.61
CA LEU A 130 0.43 3.08 2.58
C LEU A 130 1.78 3.41 1.96
N ASN A 131 2.07 4.69 1.72
CA ASN A 131 3.35 5.13 1.16
C ASN A 131 4.51 4.92 2.13
N VAL A 132 4.29 5.12 3.45
CA VAL A 132 5.31 4.78 4.46
C VAL A 132 5.60 3.28 4.48
N LEU A 133 4.57 2.43 4.41
CA LEU A 133 4.78 0.98 4.33
C LEU A 133 5.43 0.57 3.00
N ALA A 134 5.03 1.18 1.89
CA ALA A 134 5.61 0.90 0.58
C ALA A 134 7.11 1.22 0.55
N ASP A 135 7.51 2.37 1.11
CA ASP A 135 8.91 2.76 1.25
C ASP A 135 9.72 1.72 2.06
N TYR A 136 9.19 1.30 3.22
CA TYR A 136 9.83 0.27 4.04
C TYR A 136 10.05 -1.06 3.27
N TYR A 137 9.07 -1.47 2.46
CA TYR A 137 9.15 -2.69 1.66
C TYR A 137 9.83 -2.53 0.30
N GLY A 138 10.32 -1.32 -0.06
CA GLY A 138 10.92 -1.04 -1.35
C GLY A 138 9.95 -1.15 -2.53
N MET A 139 8.66 -0.90 -2.29
CA MET A 139 7.58 -0.96 -3.26
C MET A 139 7.30 0.41 -3.88
N ARG A 140 6.60 0.43 -5.01
CA ARG A 140 6.16 1.68 -5.63
C ARG A 140 5.05 2.34 -4.79
N PRO A 141 5.17 3.62 -4.40
CA PRO A 141 4.12 4.34 -3.71
C PRO A 141 2.95 4.69 -4.64
N LEU A 142 1.81 5.08 -4.05
CA LEU A 142 0.66 5.63 -4.75
C LEU A 142 0.94 7.07 -5.22
N LEU A 143 0.47 7.43 -6.44
CA LEU A 143 0.71 8.72 -7.12
C LEU A 143 -0.58 9.43 -7.61
#